data_AF-A0A538ANM3-F1
#
_entry.id   AF-A0A538ANM3-F1
#
_cell.length_a   1.000
_cell.length_b   1.000
_cell.length_c   1.000
_cell.angle_alpha   90.00
_cell.angle_beta   90.00
_cell.angle_gamma   90.00
#
_symmetry.space_group_name_H-M   'P 1'
#
loop_
_entity.id
_entity.type
_entity.pdbx_description
1 polymer ?
#
loop_
_entity_poly.entity_id
_entity_poly.type
_entity_poly.pdbx_seq_one_letter_code
_entity_poly.pdbx_strand_id
1 'polypeptide(L)'
;MTAFLVVFSTFKDAPFRELANPSLTPNPSKAPWYFLGLQELLRYFHPEVAGVTIPGLGLFGLMAVPYADKNPSMQPHRRKLAIILFTIFMMFWSVLVILGVLFRGPGYNFIWPWKTGVFFDL
;
A
#
# COMPACT_ATOMS: atom_id res chain seq x y z
N MET A 1 -15.33 15.38 5.79
CA MET A 1 -13.91 14.93 5.80
C MET A 1 -12.96 16.05 6.20
N THR A 2 -12.91 17.18 5.48
CA THR A 2 -11.96 18.27 5.74
C THR A 2 -12.06 18.85 7.15
N ALA A 3 -13.26 19.19 7.61
CA ALA A 3 -13.47 19.71 8.98
C ALA A 3 -13.01 18.71 10.06
N PHE A 4 -13.25 17.42 9.86
CA PHE A 4 -12.79 16.38 10.78
C PHE A 4 -11.26 16.30 10.82
N LEU A 5 -10.58 16.31 9.68
CA LEU A 5 -9.12 16.27 9.63
C LEU A 5 -8.49 17.50 10.31
N VAL A 6 -9.07 18.69 10.10
CA VAL A 6 -8.62 19.93 10.75
C VAL A 6 -8.75 19.81 12.26
N VAL A 7 -9.93 19.42 12.76
CA VAL A 7 -10.15 19.24 14.20
C VAL A 7 -9.27 18.13 14.79
N PHE A 8 -9.08 17.02 14.10
CA PHE A 8 -8.21 15.94 14.56
C PHE A 8 -6.74 16.39 14.66
N SER A 9 -6.26 17.17 13.69
CA SER A 9 -4.87 17.67 13.66
C SER A 9 -4.52 18.61 14.81
N THR A 10 -5.52 19.28 15.43
CA THR A 10 -5.26 20.11 16.61
C THR A 10 -5.02 19.29 17.88
N PHE A 11 -5.41 18.01 17.90
CA PHE A 11 -5.25 17.12 19.05
C PHE A 11 -4.11 16.12 18.90
N LYS A 12 -3.64 15.89 17.67
CA LYS A 12 -2.58 14.91 17.36
C LYS A 12 -1.55 15.51 16.43
N ASP A 13 -0.36 15.73 16.98
CA ASP A 13 0.81 16.16 16.20
C ASP A 13 1.23 15.08 15.20
N ALA A 14 1.81 15.54 14.10
CA ALA A 14 2.45 14.66 13.15
C ALA A 14 3.72 14.08 13.81
N PRO A 15 3.88 12.75 13.80
CA PRO A 15 5.05 12.10 14.33
C PRO A 15 6.25 12.29 13.39
N PHE A 16 7.01 13.36 13.61
CA PHE A 16 8.24 13.62 12.87
C PHE A 16 9.43 12.90 13.51
N ARG A 17 10.35 12.42 12.66
CA ARG A 17 11.65 11.91 13.09
C ARG A 17 12.63 13.07 13.31
N GLU A 18 13.79 12.74 13.88
CA GLU A 18 14.92 13.67 13.98
C GLU A 18 15.33 14.23 12.62
N LEU A 19 16.09 15.34 12.64
CA LEU A 19 16.63 15.95 11.43
C LEU A 19 17.39 14.93 10.59
N ALA A 20 17.16 14.96 9.28
CA ALA A 20 17.75 14.00 8.36
C ALA A 20 19.28 14.02 8.41
N ASN A 21 19.89 12.84 8.53
CA ASN A 21 21.33 12.65 8.52
C ASN A 21 21.73 11.73 7.35
N PRO A 22 22.42 12.24 6.31
CA PRO A 22 22.84 11.44 5.16
C PRO A 22 23.78 10.28 5.48
N SER A 23 24.46 10.31 6.63
CA SER A 23 25.37 9.25 7.09
C SER A 23 24.67 8.14 7.87
N LEU A 24 23.35 8.28 8.14
CA LEU A 24 22.59 7.32 8.94
C LEU A 24 21.30 6.91 8.21
N THR A 25 21.22 5.65 7.81
CA THR A 25 19.98 5.06 7.27
C THR A 25 19.10 4.57 8.42
N PRO A 26 17.84 5.02 8.53
CA PRO A 26 16.92 4.55 9.56
C PRO A 26 16.65 3.05 9.46
N ASN A 27 16.52 2.37 10.60
CA ASN A 27 16.19 0.95 10.65
C ASN A 27 15.08 0.69 11.69
N PRO A 28 13.87 0.25 11.28
CA PRO A 28 13.48 -0.12 9.91
C PRO A 28 13.21 1.06 8.99
N SER A 29 13.64 0.94 7.73
CA SER A 29 13.27 1.87 6.67
C SER A 29 11.97 1.42 6.01
N LYS A 30 10.83 1.82 6.58
CA LYS A 30 9.50 1.60 6.00
C LYS A 30 9.01 2.84 5.26
N ALA A 31 8.37 2.62 4.11
CA ALA A 31 7.66 3.65 3.37
C ALA A 31 6.33 4.01 4.06
N PRO A 32 5.72 5.15 3.71
CA PRO A 32 4.35 5.45 4.13
C PRO A 32 3.37 4.34 3.74
N TRP A 33 2.30 4.16 4.51
CA TRP A 33 1.39 3.02 4.38
C TRP A 33 0.80 2.81 2.97
N TYR A 34 0.54 3.90 2.25
CA TYR A 34 0.02 3.88 0.87
C TYR A 34 1.06 3.41 -0.17
N PHE A 35 2.35 3.39 0.21
CA PHE A 35 3.44 2.82 -0.59
C PHE A 35 3.96 1.48 -0.05
N LEU A 36 3.53 1.02 1.12
CA LEU A 36 4.04 -0.21 1.72
C LEU A 36 3.76 -1.46 0.87
N GLY A 37 2.61 -1.52 0.18
CA GLY A 37 2.34 -2.63 -0.72
C GLY A 37 3.36 -2.72 -1.86
N LEU A 38 3.80 -1.58 -2.37
CA LEU A 38 4.85 -1.48 -3.40
C LEU A 38 6.23 -1.82 -2.83
N GLN A 39 6.54 -1.33 -1.64
CA GLN A 39 7.78 -1.69 -0.96
C GLN A 39 7.87 -3.20 -0.67
N GLU A 40 6.75 -3.81 -0.30
CA GLU A 40 6.67 -5.25 -0.10
C GLU A 40 6.93 -6.00 -1.41
N LEU A 41 6.37 -5.53 -2.53
CA LEU A 41 6.62 -6.11 -3.84
C LEU A 41 8.11 -5.99 -4.27
N LEU A 42 8.75 -4.87 -3.94
CA LEU A 42 10.20 -4.64 -4.19
C LEU A 42 11.11 -5.62 -3.46
N ARG A 43 10.63 -6.26 -2.39
CA ARG A 43 11.39 -7.33 -1.70
C ARG A 43 11.51 -8.59 -2.55
N TYR A 44 10.55 -8.83 -3.45
CA TYR A 44 10.41 -10.10 -4.17
C TYR A 44 10.82 -10.01 -5.65
N PHE A 45 10.71 -8.82 -6.26
CA PHE A 45 10.96 -8.64 -7.68
C PHE A 45 12.04 -7.59 -7.94
N HIS A 46 12.60 -7.61 -9.16
CA HIS A 46 13.51 -6.57 -9.63
C HIS A 46 12.84 -5.18 -9.50
N PRO A 47 13.58 -4.11 -9.12
CA PRO A 47 13.01 -2.78 -8.90
C PRO A 47 12.17 -2.23 -10.04
N GLU A 48 12.58 -2.47 -11.29
CA GLU A 48 11.81 -2.04 -12.47
C GLU A 48 10.46 -2.75 -12.57
N VAL A 49 10.41 -4.04 -12.24
CA VAL A 49 9.18 -4.84 -12.32
C VAL A 49 8.21 -4.45 -11.21
N ALA A 50 8.69 -4.40 -9.97
CA ALA A 50 7.87 -4.07 -8.80
C ALA A 50 7.48 -2.60 -8.73
N GLY A 51 8.41 -1.70 -9.05
CA GLY A 51 8.23 -0.25 -8.90
C GLY A 51 7.57 0.41 -10.10
N VAL A 52 7.77 -0.11 -11.33
CA VAL A 52 7.32 0.56 -12.57
C VAL A 52 6.32 -0.30 -13.32
N THR A 53 6.68 -1.54 -13.70
CA THR A 53 5.87 -2.36 -14.60
C THR A 53 4.55 -2.80 -13.98
N ILE A 54 4.57 -3.45 -12.82
CA ILE A 54 3.34 -3.96 -12.16
C ILE A 54 2.38 -2.81 -11.80
N PRO A 55 2.83 -1.71 -11.16
CA PRO A 55 1.94 -0.60 -10.82
C PRO A 55 1.46 0.14 -12.07
N GLY A 56 2.35 0.32 -13.05
CA GLY A 56 2.03 0.93 -14.34
C GLY A 56 0.94 0.15 -15.08
N LEU A 57 1.08 -1.17 -15.19
CA LEU A 57 0.05 -2.04 -15.79
C LEU A 57 -1.27 -1.98 -15.02
N GLY A 58 -1.23 -1.94 -13.68
CA GLY A 58 -2.41 -1.75 -12.86
C GLY A 58 -3.13 -0.43 -13.18
N LEU A 59 -2.39 0.67 -13.25
CA LEU A 59 -2.94 1.99 -13.56
C LEU A 59 -3.48 2.08 -14.99
N PHE A 60 -2.74 1.59 -15.99
CA PHE A 60 -3.20 1.53 -17.37
C PHE A 60 -4.43 0.63 -17.51
N GLY A 61 -4.47 -0.50 -16.80
CA GLY A 61 -5.64 -1.36 -16.73
C GLY A 61 -6.86 -0.62 -16.19
N LEU A 62 -6.71 0.13 -15.10
CA LEU A 62 -7.77 0.95 -14.51
C LEU A 62 -8.23 2.08 -15.45
N MET A 63 -7.31 2.75 -16.13
CA MET A 63 -7.62 3.77 -17.15
C MET A 63 -8.35 3.18 -18.35
N ALA A 64 -8.10 1.91 -18.70
CA ALA A 64 -8.75 1.22 -19.79
C ALA A 64 -10.17 0.73 -19.45
N VAL A 65 -10.53 0.60 -18.16
CA VAL A 65 -11.86 0.13 -17.71
C VAL A 65 -13.04 0.81 -18.43
N PRO A 66 -13.15 2.15 -18.52
CA PRO A 66 -14.28 2.80 -19.19
C PRO A 66 -14.42 2.46 -20.68
N TYR A 67 -13.32 2.03 -21.34
CA TYR A 67 -13.32 1.67 -22.76
C TYR A 67 -13.53 0.17 -22.98
N ALA A 68 -13.07 -0.65 -22.03
CA ALA A 68 -13.15 -2.11 -22.09
C ALA A 68 -14.50 -2.64 -21.56
N ASP A 69 -15.05 -2.07 -20.48
CA ASP A 69 -16.34 -2.49 -19.91
C ASP A 69 -17.51 -1.80 -20.63
N LYS A 70 -18.06 -2.48 -21.64
CA LYS A 70 -19.23 -2.02 -22.41
C LYS A 70 -20.57 -2.49 -21.83
N ASN A 71 -20.60 -3.02 -20.61
CA ASN A 71 -21.84 -3.56 -20.04
C ASN A 71 -22.87 -2.44 -19.82
N PRO A 72 -24.05 -2.49 -20.48
CA PRO A 72 -25.05 -1.42 -20.40
C PRO A 72 -25.73 -1.34 -19.02
N SER A 73 -25.67 -2.40 -18.21
CA SER A 73 -26.30 -2.42 -16.89
C SER A 73 -25.29 -2.09 -15.80
N MET A 74 -25.62 -1.16 -14.91
CA MET A 74 -24.83 -0.83 -13.71
C MET A 74 -25.12 -1.74 -12.51
N GLN A 75 -26.08 -2.67 -12.64
CA GLN A 75 -26.51 -3.49 -11.52
C GLN A 75 -25.40 -4.48 -11.12
N PRO A 76 -25.01 -4.57 -9.83
CA PRO A 76 -23.89 -5.40 -9.39
C PRO A 76 -24.02 -6.88 -9.79
N HIS A 77 -25.23 -7.44 -9.71
CA HIS A 77 -25.49 -8.84 -10.07
C HIS A 77 -25.26 -9.14 -11.56
N ARG A 78 -25.24 -8.11 -12.43
CA ARG A 78 -24.92 -8.23 -13.87
C ARG A 78 -23.44 -7.94 -14.19
N ARG A 79 -22.64 -7.54 -13.19
CA ARG A 79 -21.21 -7.21 -13.33
C ARG A 79 -20.30 -8.11 -12.50
N LYS A 80 -20.74 -9.35 -12.23
CA LYS A 80 -20.03 -10.30 -11.35
C LYS A 80 -18.55 -10.46 -11.70
N LEU A 81 -18.21 -10.57 -12.99
CA LEU A 81 -16.82 -10.72 -13.42
C LEU A 81 -15.97 -9.48 -13.05
N ALA A 82 -16.43 -8.28 -13.36
CA ALA A 82 -15.71 -7.04 -13.03
C ALA A 82 -15.53 -6.88 -11.52
N ILE A 83 -16.57 -7.21 -10.74
CA ILE A 83 -16.52 -7.17 -9.27
C ILE A 83 -15.51 -8.19 -8.73
N ILE A 84 -15.53 -9.43 -9.22
CA ILE A 84 -14.58 -10.47 -8.80
C ILE A 84 -13.14 -10.04 -9.12
N LEU A 85 -12.87 -9.58 -10.34
CA LEU A 85 -11.53 -9.12 -10.74
C LEU A 85 -11.05 -7.94 -9.90
N PHE A 86 -11.91 -6.93 -9.68
CA PHE A 86 -11.57 -5.79 -8.84
C PHE A 86 -11.37 -6.20 -7.37
N THR A 87 -12.14 -7.16 -6.88
CA THR A 87 -11.99 -7.68 -5.52
C THR A 87 -10.66 -8.39 -5.35
N ILE A 88 -10.26 -9.25 -6.31
CA ILE A 88 -8.94 -9.90 -6.30
C ILE A 88 -7.83 -8.85 -6.33
N PHE A 89 -7.96 -7.83 -7.19
CA PHE A 89 -7.02 -6.72 -7.26
C PHE A 89 -6.88 -6.00 -5.90
N MET A 90 -7.99 -5.66 -5.25
CA MET A 90 -7.99 -5.01 -3.93
C MET A 90 -7.40 -5.90 -2.84
N MET A 91 -7.74 -7.19 -2.83
CA MET A 91 -7.23 -8.15 -1.85
C MET A 91 -5.72 -8.36 -2.01
N PHE A 92 -5.23 -8.44 -3.25
CA PHE A 92 -3.80 -8.56 -3.53
C PHE A 92 -3.01 -7.41 -2.91
N TRP A 93 -3.38 -6.16 -3.21
CA TRP A 93 -2.70 -4.98 -2.66
C TRP A 93 -2.86 -4.85 -1.14
N SER A 94 -4.04 -5.16 -0.60
CA SER A 94 -4.30 -5.10 0.84
C SER A 94 -3.42 -6.08 1.61
N VAL A 95 -3.25 -7.30 1.11
CA VAL A 95 -2.36 -8.30 1.73
C VAL A 95 -0.92 -7.80 1.76
N LEU A 96 -0.40 -7.24 0.65
CA LEU A 96 0.96 -6.70 0.62
C LEU A 96 1.15 -5.56 1.62
N VAL A 97 0.19 -4.65 1.74
CA VAL A 97 0.24 -3.56 2.73
C VAL A 97 0.24 -4.14 4.15
N ILE A 98 -0.64 -5.10 4.46
CA ILE A 98 -0.72 -5.73 5.79
C ILE A 98 0.61 -6.42 6.14
N LEU A 99 1.23 -7.11 5.18
CA LEU A 99 2.55 -7.72 5.35
C LEU A 99 3.62 -6.67 5.68
N GLY A 100 3.68 -5.59 4.90
CA GLY A 100 4.61 -4.47 5.13
C GLY A 100 4.44 -3.79 6.48
N VAL A 101 3.18 -3.58 6.91
CA VAL A 101 2.87 -2.94 8.19
C VAL A 101 3.25 -3.85 9.36
N LEU A 102 2.72 -5.07 9.38
CA LEU A 102 2.72 -5.91 10.59
C LEU A 102 3.91 -6.88 10.68
N PHE A 103 4.41 -7.37 9.54
CA PHE A 103 5.35 -8.50 9.51
C PHE A 103 6.77 -8.10 9.09
N ARG A 104 7.01 -6.81 8.81
CA ARG A 104 8.36 -6.30 8.48
C ARG A 104 9.01 -5.61 9.68
N GLY A 105 10.20 -6.07 10.03
CA GLY A 105 11.01 -5.58 11.16
C GLY A 105 12.36 -5.02 10.72
N PRO A 106 13.37 -5.00 11.62
CA PRO A 106 14.71 -4.52 11.32
C PRO A 106 15.32 -5.16 10.08
N GLY A 107 15.93 -4.34 9.21
CA GLY A 107 16.46 -4.74 7.91
C GLY A 107 15.38 -5.10 6.88
N TYR A 108 14.11 -4.73 7.14
CA TYR A 108 12.94 -5.16 6.37
C TYR A 108 12.78 -6.70 6.33
N ASN A 109 13.31 -7.39 7.35
CA ASN A 109 13.18 -8.83 7.49
C ASN A 109 11.80 -9.23 7.99
N PHE A 110 11.39 -10.46 7.65
CA PHE A 110 10.13 -11.00 8.13
C PHE A 110 10.24 -11.30 9.63
N ILE A 111 9.25 -10.86 10.40
CA ILE A 111 9.17 -11.05 11.83
C ILE A 111 7.76 -11.50 12.22
N TRP A 112 7.67 -12.17 13.36
CA TRP A 112 6.38 -12.48 13.97
C TRP A 112 6.04 -11.38 15.00
N PRO A 113 4.98 -10.58 14.78
CA PRO A 113 4.70 -9.42 15.62
C PRO A 113 4.39 -9.78 17.08
N TRP A 114 3.81 -10.96 17.33
CA TRP A 114 3.54 -11.46 18.69
C TRP A 114 4.79 -11.93 19.45
N LYS A 115 5.95 -12.04 18.79
CA LYS A 115 7.24 -12.35 19.45
C LYS A 115 8.14 -11.13 19.61
N THR A 116 8.06 -10.18 18.67
CA THR A 116 9.05 -9.12 18.50
C THR A 116 8.47 -7.71 18.54
N GLY A 117 7.14 -7.57 18.61
CA GLY A 117 6.44 -6.29 18.51
C GLY A 117 6.21 -5.85 17.07
N VAL A 118 5.56 -4.69 16.92
CA VAL A 118 5.29 -4.06 15.62
C VAL A 118 6.22 -2.85 15.47
N PHE A 119 6.94 -2.80 14.35
CA PHE A 119 7.89 -1.71 14.06
C PHE A 119 7.27 -0.74 13.06
N PHE A 120 6.18 -0.10 13.45
CA PHE A 120 5.47 0.85 12.61
C PHE A 120 5.40 2.19 13.33
N ASP A 121 6.40 3.01 13.10
CA ASP A 121 6.37 4.40 13.51
C ASP A 121 5.61 5.14 12.41
N LEU A 122 4.40 5.61 12.76
CA LEU A 122 3.71 6.60 11.94
C LEU A 122 4.51 7.90 11.95
#